data_AF-A0A6P8YM03-F1
#
_entry.id   AF-A0A6P8YM03-F1
#
_cell.length_a   1.000
_cell.length_b   1.000
_cell.length_c   1.000
_cell.angle_alpha   90.00
_cell.angle_beta   90.00
_cell.angle_gamma   90.00
#
_symmetry.space_group_name_H-M   'P 1'
#
loop_
_entity.id
_entity.type
_entity.pdbx_description
1 polymer ?
#
loop_
_entity_poly.entity_id
_entity_poly.type
_entity_poly.pdbx_seq_one_letter_code
_entity_poly.pdbx_strand_id
1 'polypeptide(L)'
;MRVFVLTLLLLLSSLVQARRGFLDGGQEWGYVDVREGAHMFYWLYYVNGGQEPSGKPLVIWLQGGPGASSSSFGNFEEMGPLDLNLKRREKSWVNHVNLLFVDNPVGTGFSFVDKSRYLARDNQQIAADLVQLYLGFLRENPKFKGVPLYVFCESYGGKMTAEFAYELYKEKQRTNNTDINIRGVGLGDGWISGLDSTITWAPYLKQYGLLDERGYNSVDAVAQRCRLAVEGGEWVRATAEWGNAETAVSMAVPGFTADNFYNIYGGRLRPGRGELKAERNASLAALTAAKGMPLSLRAYAVHAGLRSVASTMRRVQDALGLPPRVRHVAQSTPVFNALKGDFMKPVVNVVERLLTETPMEVSVFNGEWDLIVDVIGTLNWVNRLQWPGASQWKAAPQKPITVNGQDNGYSQSWGNFTFYSISRAGHMVPSDNPDAAIAMLRRITHLD
;
A
#
# COMPACT_ATOMS: atom_id res chain seq x y z
N MET A 1 -18.03 56.01 -38.45
CA MET A 1 -17.77 54.56 -38.56
C MET A 1 -17.18 54.07 -37.24
N ARG A 2 -17.99 53.41 -36.40
CA ARG A 2 -17.52 52.69 -35.19
C ARG A 2 -17.37 51.23 -35.58
N VAL A 3 -16.14 50.71 -35.54
CA VAL A 3 -15.87 49.29 -35.80
C VAL A 3 -16.11 48.54 -34.49
N PHE A 4 -17.15 47.71 -34.46
CA PHE A 4 -17.32 46.69 -33.42
C PHE A 4 -16.32 45.56 -33.68
N VAL A 5 -15.37 45.37 -32.77
CA VAL A 5 -14.58 44.14 -32.73
C VAL A 5 -15.38 43.15 -31.88
N LEU A 6 -16.04 42.20 -32.54
CA LEU A 6 -16.61 41.03 -31.88
C LEU A 6 -15.45 40.10 -31.49
N THR A 7 -15.14 40.03 -30.19
CA THR A 7 -14.26 39.00 -29.64
C THR A 7 -15.07 37.70 -29.54
N LEU A 8 -14.86 36.79 -30.48
CA LEU A 8 -15.45 35.45 -30.47
C LEU A 8 -14.77 34.63 -29.36
N LEU A 9 -15.41 34.52 -28.19
CA LEU A 9 -15.04 33.57 -27.14
C LEU A 9 -15.40 32.15 -27.63
N LEU A 10 -14.40 31.44 -28.16
CA LEU A 10 -14.47 30.00 -28.40
C LEU A 10 -14.45 29.28 -27.05
N LEU A 11 -15.64 29.02 -26.50
CA LEU A 11 -15.85 27.99 -25.49
C LEU A 11 -15.63 26.62 -26.14
N LEU A 12 -14.37 26.19 -26.20
CA LEU A 12 -14.04 24.78 -26.42
C LEU A 12 -14.36 24.02 -25.14
N SER A 13 -15.62 23.60 -24.99
CA SER A 13 -15.94 22.47 -24.13
C SER A 13 -15.32 21.22 -24.76
N SER A 14 -14.04 20.98 -24.52
CA SER A 14 -13.47 19.67 -24.79
C SER A 14 -14.15 18.69 -23.83
N LEU A 15 -15.06 17.87 -24.37
CA LEU A 15 -15.38 16.58 -23.78
C LEU A 15 -14.04 15.86 -23.63
N VAL A 16 -13.46 15.89 -22.41
CA VAL A 16 -12.19 15.23 -22.14
C VAL A 16 -12.48 13.73 -22.16
N GLN A 17 -12.29 13.15 -23.34
CA GLN A 17 -12.36 11.72 -23.56
C GLN A 17 -11.21 11.07 -22.79
N ALA A 18 -11.49 9.97 -22.07
CA ALA A 18 -10.46 9.24 -21.33
C ALA A 18 -9.27 8.92 -22.25
N ARG A 19 -8.04 9.12 -21.75
CA ARG A 19 -6.83 8.98 -22.56
C ARG A 19 -6.62 7.53 -23.01
N ARG A 20 -6.27 7.36 -24.30
CA ARG A 20 -5.68 6.12 -24.81
C ARG A 20 -4.23 6.07 -24.33
N GLY A 21 -3.86 4.99 -23.65
CA GLY A 21 -2.58 4.84 -22.99
C GLY A 21 -2.18 3.37 -22.98
N PHE A 22 -1.94 2.79 -21.80
CA PHE A 22 -1.56 1.37 -21.72
C PHE A 22 -2.73 0.42 -22.06
N LEU A 23 -3.95 0.80 -21.69
CA LEU A 23 -5.19 0.20 -22.17
C LEU A 23 -5.81 1.01 -23.33
N ASP A 24 -6.76 0.40 -24.04
CA ASP A 24 -7.51 1.03 -25.15
C ASP A 24 -8.40 2.22 -24.75
N GLY A 25 -8.51 2.50 -23.44
CA GLY A 25 -9.25 3.63 -22.87
C GLY A 25 -9.46 3.47 -21.36
N GLY A 26 -10.32 4.32 -20.79
CA GLY A 26 -10.79 4.20 -19.41
C GLY A 26 -9.75 4.43 -18.32
N GLN A 27 -8.80 5.32 -18.59
CA GLN A 27 -7.73 5.67 -17.66
C GLN A 27 -7.35 7.15 -17.79
N GLU A 28 -6.81 7.71 -16.72
CA GLU A 28 -6.16 9.03 -16.69
C GLU A 28 -4.86 8.92 -15.90
N TRP A 29 -3.88 9.76 -16.20
CA TRP A 29 -2.64 9.81 -15.45
C TRP A 29 -2.04 11.21 -15.51
N GLY A 30 -1.20 11.53 -14.54
CA GLY A 30 -0.59 12.84 -14.45
C GLY A 30 0.41 12.95 -13.32
N TYR A 31 0.97 14.15 -13.21
CA TYR A 31 1.85 14.54 -12.12
C TYR A 31 1.24 15.71 -11.36
N VAL A 32 1.48 15.74 -10.05
CA VAL A 32 1.25 16.92 -9.22
C VAL A 32 2.57 17.31 -8.57
N ASP A 33 2.90 18.60 -8.68
CA ASP A 33 4.01 19.20 -7.94
C ASP A 33 3.54 19.42 -6.50
N VAL A 34 3.97 18.55 -5.59
CA VAL A 34 3.49 18.53 -4.19
C VAL A 34 4.30 19.46 -3.30
N ARG A 35 5.58 19.66 -3.65
CA ARG A 35 6.52 20.63 -3.08
C ARG A 35 7.54 21.03 -4.14
N GLU A 36 8.36 22.05 -3.85
CA GLU A 36 9.50 22.40 -4.69
C GLU A 36 10.40 21.19 -4.95
N GLY A 37 10.60 20.87 -6.24
CA GLY A 37 11.44 19.77 -6.70
C GLY A 37 10.93 18.37 -6.34
N ALA A 38 9.65 18.22 -6.01
CA ALA A 38 9.01 16.95 -5.64
C ALA A 38 7.71 16.74 -6.45
N HIS A 39 7.70 15.69 -7.26
CA HIS A 39 6.67 15.46 -8.28
C HIS A 39 6.06 14.07 -8.08
N MET A 40 4.76 14.01 -7.77
CA MET A 40 4.05 12.74 -7.56
C MET A 40 3.21 12.34 -8.76
N PHE A 41 3.33 11.08 -9.16
CA PHE A 41 2.58 10.45 -10.24
C PHE A 41 1.33 9.75 -9.69
N TYR A 42 0.23 9.89 -10.43
CA TYR A 42 -1.00 9.10 -10.23
C TYR A 42 -1.42 8.42 -11.53
N TRP A 43 -2.06 7.25 -11.40
CA TRP A 43 -2.69 6.53 -12.50
C TRP A 43 -4.07 6.03 -12.08
N LEU A 44 -5.10 6.62 -12.70
CA LEU A 44 -6.49 6.30 -12.53
C LEU A 44 -6.96 5.28 -13.57
N TYR A 45 -7.73 4.28 -13.12
CA TYR A 45 -8.63 3.50 -13.96
C TYR A 45 -10.08 3.82 -13.60
N TYR A 46 -10.90 4.12 -14.60
CA TYR A 46 -12.34 4.24 -14.43
C TYR A 46 -12.96 2.86 -14.25
N VAL A 47 -13.99 2.80 -13.42
CA VAL A 47 -14.76 1.58 -13.20
C VAL A 47 -15.25 0.99 -14.53
N ASN A 48 -15.05 -0.32 -14.72
CA ASN A 48 -15.40 -1.06 -15.93
C ASN A 48 -14.82 -0.50 -17.24
N GLY A 49 -13.73 0.29 -17.17
CA GLY A 49 -13.15 0.93 -18.36
C GLY A 49 -14.01 2.04 -18.96
N GLY A 50 -14.94 2.61 -18.18
CA GLY A 50 -15.76 3.76 -18.57
C GLY A 50 -14.95 5.05 -18.71
N GLN A 51 -15.62 6.21 -18.68
CA GLN A 51 -14.94 7.52 -18.81
C GLN A 51 -15.33 8.51 -17.72
N GLU A 52 -16.23 8.11 -16.82
CA GLU A 52 -16.80 8.92 -15.75
C GLU A 52 -16.86 8.07 -14.47
N PRO A 53 -16.90 8.70 -13.28
CA PRO A 53 -16.98 7.97 -12.01
C PRO A 53 -18.19 7.02 -11.90
N SER A 54 -19.24 7.29 -12.69
CA SER A 54 -20.40 6.41 -12.87
C SER A 54 -21.12 6.06 -11.56
N GLY A 55 -21.19 7.01 -10.63
CA GLY A 55 -21.78 6.81 -9.30
C GLY A 55 -21.03 5.84 -8.40
N LYS A 56 -19.82 5.41 -8.79
CA LYS A 56 -18.95 4.51 -8.00
C LYS A 56 -17.91 5.32 -7.23
N PRO A 57 -17.47 4.82 -6.05
CA PRO A 57 -16.47 5.51 -5.25
C PRO A 57 -15.12 5.57 -5.97
N LEU A 58 -14.29 6.50 -5.51
CA LEU A 58 -12.87 6.55 -5.80
C LEU A 58 -12.14 5.80 -4.69
N VAL A 59 -11.33 4.83 -5.08
CA VAL A 59 -10.42 4.11 -4.18
C VAL A 59 -8.99 4.51 -4.54
N ILE A 60 -8.27 5.07 -3.58
CA ILE A 60 -6.83 5.26 -3.68
C ILE A 60 -6.15 3.99 -3.16
N TRP A 61 -5.16 3.48 -3.90
CA TRP A 61 -4.28 2.41 -3.43
C TRP A 61 -2.88 2.96 -3.15
N LEU A 62 -2.41 2.78 -1.91
CA LEU A 62 -1.05 3.11 -1.46
C LEU A 62 -0.29 1.84 -1.12
N GLN A 63 0.65 1.46 -1.97
CA GLN A 63 1.60 0.39 -1.70
C GLN A 63 2.64 0.87 -0.64
N GLY A 64 3.33 -0.07 0.02
CA GLY A 64 4.21 0.18 1.15
C GLY A 64 5.70 0.27 0.81
N GLY A 65 6.48 -0.65 1.39
CA GLY A 65 7.95 -0.62 1.35
C GLY A 65 8.56 -0.13 2.69
N PRO A 66 8.76 1.18 2.94
CA PRO A 66 8.43 2.33 2.09
C PRO A 66 9.22 2.35 0.78
N GLY A 67 8.61 2.98 -0.23
CA GLY A 67 9.22 3.15 -1.54
C GLY A 67 8.83 2.08 -2.56
N ALA A 68 7.77 1.32 -2.31
CA ALA A 68 7.20 0.37 -3.25
C ALA A 68 6.16 1.06 -4.17
N SER A 69 6.20 0.78 -5.47
CA SER A 69 5.33 1.44 -6.45
C SER A 69 3.94 0.80 -6.52
N SER A 70 2.92 1.60 -6.25
CA SER A 70 1.51 1.26 -6.45
C SER A 70 1.19 1.02 -7.92
N SER A 71 1.79 1.80 -8.82
CA SER A 71 1.57 1.67 -10.26
C SER A 71 2.18 0.39 -10.86
N SER A 72 3.08 -0.29 -10.14
CA SER A 72 3.62 -1.59 -10.53
C SER A 72 3.02 -2.74 -9.74
N PHE A 73 3.24 -2.83 -8.43
CA PHE A 73 2.88 -4.00 -7.63
C PHE A 73 1.36 -4.10 -7.45
N GLY A 74 0.74 -3.07 -6.86
CA GLY A 74 -0.71 -3.00 -6.71
C GLY A 74 -1.45 -3.20 -8.02
N ASN A 75 -0.95 -2.58 -9.09
CA ASN A 75 -1.55 -2.66 -10.40
C ASN A 75 -1.38 -4.03 -11.06
N PHE A 76 -0.15 -4.48 -11.33
CA PHE A 76 0.10 -5.65 -12.18
C PHE A 76 0.23 -6.97 -11.42
N GLU A 77 0.51 -6.95 -10.12
CA GLU A 77 0.64 -8.17 -9.34
C GLU A 77 -0.64 -8.50 -8.57
N GLU A 78 -1.36 -7.49 -8.11
CA GLU A 78 -2.45 -7.69 -7.14
C GLU A 78 -3.84 -7.51 -7.74
N MET A 79 -4.27 -6.28 -8.03
CA MET A 79 -5.70 -5.96 -8.21
C MET A 79 -6.05 -5.16 -9.46
N GLY A 80 -5.05 -4.68 -10.20
CA GLY A 80 -5.29 -3.95 -11.44
C GLY A 80 -5.83 -4.85 -12.56
N PRO A 81 -6.16 -4.25 -13.71
CA PRO A 81 -6.91 -4.91 -14.78
C PRO A 81 -6.09 -5.96 -15.53
N LEU A 82 -4.76 -5.88 -15.49
CA LEU A 82 -3.84 -6.80 -16.17
C LEU A 82 -2.86 -7.41 -15.16
N ASP A 83 -2.37 -8.63 -15.46
CA ASP A 83 -1.24 -9.23 -14.77
C ASP A 83 0.11 -8.79 -15.39
N LEU A 84 1.24 -9.23 -14.80
CA LEU A 84 2.58 -8.97 -15.33
C LEU A 84 2.84 -9.54 -16.73
N ASN A 85 2.03 -10.52 -17.18
CA ASN A 85 2.08 -11.07 -18.54
C ASN A 85 1.12 -10.34 -19.50
N LEU A 86 0.52 -9.24 -19.04
CA LEU A 86 -0.45 -8.42 -19.77
C LEU A 86 -1.76 -9.18 -20.10
N LYS A 87 -2.08 -10.21 -19.33
CA LYS A 87 -3.36 -10.92 -19.41
C LYS A 87 -4.39 -10.21 -18.53
N ARG A 88 -5.65 -10.15 -18.99
CA ARG A 88 -6.75 -9.60 -18.18
C ARG A 88 -6.93 -10.39 -16.89
N ARG A 89 -7.13 -9.66 -15.80
CA ARG A 89 -7.52 -10.19 -14.50
C ARG A 89 -9.03 -10.19 -14.38
N GLU A 90 -9.64 -11.37 -14.25
CA GLU A 90 -11.09 -11.51 -14.09
C GLU A 90 -11.56 -10.85 -12.78
N LYS A 91 -10.79 -11.03 -11.70
CA LYS A 91 -11.06 -10.48 -10.37
C LYS A 91 -10.29 -9.18 -10.11
N SER A 92 -10.50 -8.18 -10.96
CA SER A 92 -9.93 -6.84 -10.78
C SER A 92 -10.85 -5.95 -9.96
N TRP A 93 -10.24 -5.11 -9.11
CA TRP A 93 -10.99 -4.07 -8.37
C TRP A 93 -11.60 -3.01 -9.28
N VAL A 94 -11.02 -2.80 -10.48
CA VAL A 94 -11.54 -1.88 -11.50
C VAL A 94 -12.94 -2.28 -11.98
N ASN A 95 -13.38 -3.52 -11.75
CA ASN A 95 -14.75 -3.95 -12.07
C ASN A 95 -15.80 -3.37 -11.10
N HIS A 96 -15.37 -2.78 -9.98
CA HIS A 96 -16.24 -2.37 -8.88
C HIS A 96 -16.12 -0.89 -8.53
N VAL A 97 -14.91 -0.33 -8.64
CA VAL A 97 -14.59 1.05 -8.20
C VAL A 97 -13.75 1.79 -9.25
N ASN A 98 -13.69 3.11 -9.12
CA ASN A 98 -12.66 3.90 -9.78
C ASN A 98 -11.38 3.77 -8.96
N LEU A 99 -10.29 3.28 -9.55
CA LEU A 99 -9.09 2.89 -8.83
C LEU A 99 -7.92 3.83 -9.18
N LEU A 100 -7.40 4.54 -8.20
CA LEU A 100 -6.29 5.47 -8.33
C LEU A 100 -5.04 4.89 -7.66
N PHE A 101 -4.10 4.43 -8.48
CA PHE A 101 -2.77 4.07 -8.01
C PHE A 101 -1.93 5.33 -7.86
N VAL A 102 -1.32 5.50 -6.69
CA VAL A 102 -0.43 6.63 -6.42
C VAL A 102 0.96 6.11 -6.09
N ASP A 103 1.94 6.52 -6.87
CA ASP A 103 3.34 6.21 -6.58
C ASP A 103 3.84 7.14 -5.46
N ASN A 104 3.98 6.58 -4.27
CA ASN A 104 4.22 7.31 -3.04
C ASN A 104 5.23 6.54 -2.17
N PRO A 105 6.12 7.21 -1.44
CA PRO A 105 6.45 8.65 -1.44
C PRO A 105 7.14 9.16 -2.72
N VAL A 106 7.38 10.48 -2.82
CA VAL A 106 8.22 11.05 -3.89
C VAL A 106 9.57 10.33 -3.99
N GLY A 107 9.99 9.98 -5.22
CA GLY A 107 11.16 9.12 -5.46
C GLY A 107 10.84 7.62 -5.59
N THR A 108 9.56 7.26 -5.68
CA THR A 108 9.04 5.89 -5.83
C THR A 108 8.30 5.75 -7.15
N GLY A 109 8.41 4.60 -7.82
CA GLY A 109 7.73 4.34 -9.08
C GLY A 109 8.08 5.38 -10.14
N PHE A 110 7.07 6.03 -10.71
CA PHE A 110 7.23 7.17 -11.61
C PHE A 110 7.30 8.52 -10.89
N SER A 111 7.00 8.60 -9.59
CA SER A 111 7.20 9.81 -8.79
C SER A 111 8.68 10.08 -8.57
N PHE A 112 9.10 11.33 -8.71
CA PHE A 112 10.53 11.69 -8.65
C PHE A 112 10.77 12.99 -7.90
N VAL A 113 12.03 13.18 -7.53
CA VAL A 113 12.53 14.44 -6.99
C VAL A 113 13.65 14.96 -7.87
N ASP A 114 13.75 16.28 -8.01
CA ASP A 114 14.85 16.91 -8.78
C ASP A 114 16.21 16.65 -8.13
N LYS A 115 16.24 16.54 -6.79
CA LYS A 115 17.44 16.28 -5.98
C LYS A 115 17.08 15.41 -4.78
N SER A 116 18.00 14.52 -4.40
CA SER A 116 17.80 13.56 -3.29
C SER A 116 17.47 14.20 -1.93
N ARG A 117 17.84 15.46 -1.72
CA ARG A 117 17.47 16.21 -0.51
C ARG A 117 15.96 16.44 -0.36
N TYR A 118 15.20 16.39 -1.45
CA TYR A 118 13.75 16.64 -1.46
C TYR A 118 12.91 15.39 -1.20
N LEU A 119 13.55 14.23 -1.03
CA LEU A 119 12.89 13.01 -0.53
C LEU A 119 12.27 13.28 0.84
N ALA A 120 11.08 12.71 1.07
CA ALA A 120 10.40 12.78 2.35
C ALA A 120 11.24 12.12 3.47
N ARG A 121 11.19 12.69 4.67
CA ARG A 121 12.00 12.25 5.82
C ARG A 121 11.22 11.59 6.94
N ASP A 122 9.91 11.75 6.93
CA ASP A 122 8.97 11.20 7.91
C ASP A 122 7.58 11.05 7.27
N ASN A 123 6.69 10.34 7.96
CA ASN A 123 5.32 10.14 7.51
C ASN A 123 4.50 11.44 7.46
N GLN A 124 4.80 12.41 8.33
CA GLN A 124 4.10 13.70 8.33
C GLN A 124 4.29 14.44 7.01
N GLN A 125 5.52 14.45 6.49
CA GLN A 125 5.80 15.03 5.18
C GLN A 125 5.13 14.23 4.04
N ILE A 126 5.10 12.90 4.14
CA ILE A 126 4.39 12.04 3.18
C ILE A 126 2.90 12.37 3.15
N ALA A 127 2.26 12.51 4.31
CA ALA A 127 0.84 12.84 4.41
C ALA A 127 0.55 14.23 3.81
N ALA A 128 1.41 15.23 4.08
CA ALA A 128 1.28 16.55 3.49
C ALA A 128 1.40 16.52 1.96
N ASP A 129 2.35 15.75 1.43
CA ASP A 129 2.54 15.56 -0.02
C ASP A 129 1.31 14.88 -0.65
N LEU A 130 0.76 13.85 -0.01
CA LEU A 130 -0.46 13.16 -0.46
C LEU A 130 -1.70 14.06 -0.45
N VAL A 131 -1.84 14.96 0.54
CA VAL A 131 -2.90 15.98 0.53
C VAL A 131 -2.76 16.89 -0.70
N GLN A 132 -1.55 17.38 -0.99
CA GLN A 132 -1.31 18.22 -2.18
C GLN A 132 -1.57 17.46 -3.47
N LEU A 133 -1.15 16.19 -3.57
CA LEU A 133 -1.47 15.33 -4.70
C LEU A 133 -2.98 15.23 -4.89
N TYR A 134 -3.76 14.90 -3.85
CA TYR A 134 -5.20 14.71 -3.99
C TYR A 134 -5.91 16.01 -4.39
N LEU A 135 -5.51 17.15 -3.83
CA LEU A 135 -6.03 18.47 -4.25
C LEU A 135 -5.68 18.78 -5.71
N GLY A 136 -4.45 18.48 -6.15
CA GLY A 136 -4.04 18.60 -7.54
C GLY A 136 -4.83 17.67 -8.47
N PHE A 137 -5.02 16.42 -8.07
CA PHE A 137 -5.83 15.45 -8.79
C PHE A 137 -7.27 15.94 -8.99
N LEU A 138 -7.91 16.52 -7.97
CA LEU A 138 -9.25 17.09 -8.09
C LEU A 138 -9.33 18.32 -9.00
N ARG A 139 -8.23 19.10 -9.12
CA ARG A 139 -8.16 20.21 -10.09
C ARG A 139 -8.11 19.69 -11.53
N GLU A 140 -7.29 18.68 -11.78
CA GLU A 140 -7.13 18.09 -13.13
C GLU A 140 -8.32 17.19 -13.51
N ASN A 141 -8.99 16.60 -12.52
CA ASN A 141 -10.10 15.65 -12.71
C ASN A 141 -11.35 16.10 -11.95
N PRO A 142 -11.96 17.26 -12.31
CA PRO A 142 -13.04 17.87 -11.55
C PRO A 142 -14.29 16.99 -11.41
N LYS A 143 -14.46 15.98 -12.27
CA LYS A 143 -15.51 14.97 -12.18
C LYS A 143 -15.48 14.13 -10.88
N PHE A 144 -14.33 14.08 -10.20
CA PHE A 144 -14.18 13.38 -8.91
C PHE A 144 -14.47 14.24 -7.68
N LYS A 145 -14.76 15.54 -7.85
CA LYS A 145 -15.15 16.40 -6.74
C LYS A 145 -16.42 15.87 -6.09
N GLY A 146 -16.39 15.67 -4.78
CA GLY A 146 -17.51 15.14 -4.00
C GLY A 146 -17.76 13.64 -4.15
N VAL A 147 -17.03 12.93 -5.03
CA VAL A 147 -17.14 11.46 -5.14
C VAL A 147 -16.66 10.81 -3.83
N PRO A 148 -17.41 9.85 -3.25
CA PRO A 148 -16.98 9.14 -2.06
C PRO A 148 -15.57 8.57 -2.24
N LEU A 149 -14.66 8.95 -1.35
CA LEU A 149 -13.27 8.56 -1.36
C LEU A 149 -12.99 7.55 -0.25
N TYR A 150 -12.34 6.45 -0.62
CA TYR A 150 -11.76 5.49 0.31
C TYR A 150 -10.27 5.35 0.01
N VAL A 151 -9.46 5.17 1.05
CA VAL A 151 -8.01 4.96 0.90
C VAL A 151 -7.65 3.58 1.41
N PHE A 152 -7.19 2.73 0.51
CA PHE A 152 -6.71 1.39 0.80
C PHE A 152 -5.18 1.35 0.67
N CYS A 153 -4.57 0.42 1.38
CA CYS A 153 -3.13 0.23 1.34
C CYS A 153 -2.71 -1.17 1.75
N GLU A 154 -1.41 -1.40 1.62
CA GLU A 154 -0.70 -2.58 2.09
C GLU A 154 0.59 -2.16 2.84
N SER A 155 1.02 -2.95 3.83
CA SER A 155 2.36 -2.83 4.43
C SER A 155 2.64 -1.46 5.06
N TYR A 156 3.80 -0.86 4.80
CA TYR A 156 4.10 0.53 5.18
C TYR A 156 3.07 1.56 4.69
N GLY A 157 2.30 1.22 3.65
CA GLY A 157 1.15 1.98 3.19
C GLY A 157 0.12 2.20 4.30
N GLY A 158 0.02 1.31 5.29
CA GLY A 158 -0.81 1.48 6.48
C GLY A 158 -0.56 2.79 7.21
N LYS A 159 0.72 3.14 7.42
CA LYS A 159 1.06 4.40 8.10
C LYS A 159 0.72 5.62 7.26
N MET A 160 1.07 5.54 5.98
CA MET A 160 0.86 6.60 5.02
C MET A 160 -0.63 6.89 4.86
N THR A 161 -1.47 5.86 4.76
CA THR A 161 -2.93 5.96 4.70
C THR A 161 -3.52 6.56 5.95
N ALA A 162 -3.12 6.08 7.14
CA ALA A 162 -3.68 6.59 8.39
C ALA A 162 -3.43 8.09 8.56
N GLU A 163 -2.18 8.53 8.35
CA GLU A 163 -1.82 9.94 8.45
C GLU A 163 -2.40 10.79 7.33
N PHE A 164 -2.36 10.32 6.08
CA PHE A 164 -2.96 11.02 4.94
C PHE A 164 -4.46 11.23 5.12
N ALA A 165 -5.20 10.20 5.51
CA ALA A 165 -6.65 10.30 5.70
C ALA A 165 -6.99 11.33 6.78
N TYR A 166 -6.25 11.30 7.89
CA TYR A 166 -6.46 12.22 9.00
C TYR A 166 -6.12 13.67 8.61
N GLU A 167 -4.99 13.90 7.94
CA GLU A 167 -4.61 15.24 7.47
C GLU A 167 -5.53 15.76 6.36
N LEU A 168 -6.02 14.90 5.47
CA LEU A 168 -7.00 15.28 4.46
C LEU A 168 -8.34 15.67 5.08
N TYR A 169 -8.76 14.98 6.15
CA TYR A 169 -9.94 15.36 6.92
C TYR A 169 -9.78 16.71 7.60
N LYS A 170 -8.63 16.96 8.24
CA LYS A 170 -8.31 18.28 8.81
C LYS A 170 -8.31 19.37 7.75
N GLU A 171 -7.73 19.11 6.58
CA GLU A 171 -7.74 20.03 5.45
C GLU A 171 -9.16 20.38 5.03
N LYS A 172 -10.02 19.37 4.88
CA LYS A 172 -11.45 19.54 4.61
C LYS A 172 -12.13 20.45 5.64
N GLN A 173 -11.93 20.19 6.93
CA GLN A 173 -12.56 20.98 8.00
C GLN A 173 -12.04 22.43 8.01
N ARG A 174 -10.71 22.60 7.93
CA ARG A 174 -10.05 23.91 7.97
C ARG A 174 -10.45 24.82 6.81
N THR A 175 -10.66 24.25 5.62
CA THR A 175 -10.98 24.99 4.40
C THR A 175 -12.47 25.00 4.04
N ASN A 176 -13.28 24.25 4.79
CA ASN A 176 -14.68 23.95 4.46
C ASN A 176 -14.84 23.41 3.01
N ASN A 177 -13.87 22.62 2.55
CA ASN A 177 -13.83 22.15 1.17
C ASN A 177 -14.81 20.97 0.97
N THR A 178 -15.94 21.25 0.34
CA THR A 178 -16.97 20.24 0.05
C THR A 178 -16.59 19.26 -1.05
N ASP A 179 -15.55 19.55 -1.84
CA ASP A 179 -15.06 18.66 -2.90
C ASP A 179 -14.38 17.41 -2.34
N ILE A 180 -13.88 17.46 -1.09
CA ILE A 180 -13.25 16.33 -0.41
C ILE A 180 -14.34 15.50 0.27
N ASN A 181 -14.55 14.25 -0.14
CA ASN A 181 -15.57 13.37 0.43
C ASN A 181 -14.96 12.05 0.94
N ILE A 182 -13.95 12.13 1.80
CA ILE A 182 -13.32 10.96 2.43
C ILE A 182 -14.29 10.24 3.38
N ARG A 183 -14.45 8.92 3.20
CA ARG A 183 -15.43 8.09 3.91
C ARG A 183 -14.81 7.00 4.76
N GLY A 184 -13.66 6.46 4.36
CA GLY A 184 -13.04 5.40 5.14
C GLY A 184 -11.66 5.00 4.66
N VAL A 185 -11.02 4.17 5.47
CA VAL A 185 -9.70 3.59 5.19
C VAL A 185 -9.73 2.07 5.33
N GLY A 186 -8.97 1.40 4.46
CA GLY A 186 -8.70 -0.03 4.53
C GLY A 186 -7.20 -0.27 4.73
N LEU A 187 -6.81 -0.64 5.94
CA LEU A 187 -5.43 -0.85 6.36
C LEU A 187 -5.07 -2.34 6.20
N GLY A 188 -4.59 -2.71 5.01
CA GLY A 188 -4.18 -4.08 4.70
C GLY A 188 -2.77 -4.38 5.18
N ASP A 189 -2.62 -5.49 5.91
CA ASP A 189 -1.35 -6.03 6.41
C ASP A 189 -0.41 -4.90 6.85
N GLY A 190 -1.00 -3.95 7.60
CA GLY A 190 -0.47 -2.60 7.73
C GLY A 190 0.62 -2.53 8.78
N TRP A 191 1.79 -2.00 8.41
CA TRP A 191 2.93 -1.76 9.32
C TRP A 191 2.66 -0.59 10.29
N ILE A 192 1.54 -0.63 11.03
CA ILE A 192 1.07 0.40 11.96
C ILE A 192 1.93 0.43 13.24
N SER A 193 2.28 -0.76 13.75
CA SER A 193 3.16 -0.94 14.89
C SER A 193 4.19 -2.02 14.59
N GLY A 194 5.32 -1.62 14.02
CA GLY A 194 6.37 -2.56 13.59
C GLY A 194 6.94 -3.40 14.74
N LEU A 195 6.96 -2.85 15.96
CA LEU A 195 7.39 -3.61 17.13
C LEU A 195 6.44 -4.77 17.43
N ASP A 196 5.12 -4.54 17.41
CA ASP A 196 4.14 -5.58 17.74
C ASP A 196 4.22 -6.77 16.79
N SER A 197 4.48 -6.54 15.50
CA SER A 197 4.76 -7.61 14.52
C SER A 197 6.10 -8.29 14.78
N THR A 198 7.17 -7.52 15.01
CA THR A 198 8.52 -8.10 15.18
C THR A 198 8.60 -9.05 16.37
N ILE A 199 7.95 -8.71 17.50
CA ILE A 199 7.98 -9.55 18.71
C ILE A 199 7.10 -10.80 18.60
N THR A 200 6.19 -10.87 17.63
CA THR A 200 5.30 -12.02 17.44
C THR A 200 5.81 -13.04 16.42
N TRP A 201 6.89 -12.76 15.70
CA TRP A 201 7.43 -13.69 14.70
C TRP A 201 7.82 -15.07 15.27
N ALA A 202 8.50 -15.10 16.42
CA ALA A 202 8.87 -16.36 17.06
C ALA A 202 7.65 -17.20 17.49
N PRO A 203 6.68 -16.68 18.26
CA PRO A 203 5.48 -17.44 18.64
C PRO A 203 4.60 -17.80 17.44
N TYR A 204 4.46 -16.91 16.45
CA TYR A 204 3.70 -17.18 15.23
C TYR A 204 4.28 -18.37 14.46
N LEU A 205 5.58 -18.35 14.14
CA LEU A 205 6.24 -19.45 13.43
C LEU A 205 6.23 -20.75 14.24
N LYS A 206 6.36 -20.67 15.57
CA LYS A 206 6.26 -21.83 16.47
C LYS A 206 4.88 -22.48 16.40
N GLN A 207 3.81 -21.68 16.41
CA GLN A 207 2.43 -22.17 16.33
C GLN A 207 2.15 -22.90 15.00
N TYR A 208 2.79 -22.47 13.91
CA TYR A 208 2.73 -23.15 12.62
C TYR A 208 3.71 -24.33 12.47
N GLY A 209 4.45 -24.68 13.52
CA GLY A 209 5.39 -25.80 13.52
C GLY A 209 6.68 -25.56 12.72
N LEU A 210 6.99 -24.29 12.40
CA LEU A 210 8.16 -23.90 11.61
C LEU A 210 9.41 -23.66 12.47
N LEU A 211 9.26 -23.56 13.80
CA LEU A 211 10.36 -23.38 14.75
C LEU A 211 10.40 -24.46 15.83
N ASP A 212 11.61 -24.96 16.13
CA ASP A 212 11.89 -25.67 17.36
C ASP A 212 12.18 -24.69 18.52
N GLU A 213 12.45 -25.20 19.73
CA GLU A 213 12.75 -24.36 20.90
C GLU A 213 14.03 -23.52 20.73
N ARG A 214 15.03 -24.05 20.02
CA ARG A 214 16.29 -23.32 19.80
C ARG A 214 16.06 -22.16 18.85
N GLY A 215 15.36 -22.41 17.75
CA GLY A 215 14.96 -21.42 16.76
C GLY A 215 14.10 -20.33 17.39
N TYR A 216 13.08 -20.71 18.17
CA TYR A 216 12.26 -19.76 18.93
C TYR A 216 13.11 -18.81 19.78
N ASN A 217 13.96 -19.35 20.64
CA ASN A 217 14.80 -18.54 21.53
C ASN A 217 15.77 -17.63 20.76
N SER A 218 16.28 -18.10 19.62
CA SER A 218 17.20 -17.30 18.79
C SER A 218 16.51 -16.11 18.12
N VAL A 219 15.29 -16.30 17.60
CA VAL A 219 14.49 -15.24 16.97
C VAL A 219 14.01 -14.26 18.03
N ASP A 220 13.46 -14.76 19.14
CA ASP A 220 12.96 -13.92 20.24
C ASP A 220 14.07 -13.04 20.82
N ALA A 221 15.27 -13.59 21.07
CA ALA A 221 16.40 -12.82 21.57
C ALA A 221 16.78 -11.61 20.68
N VAL A 222 16.61 -11.72 19.36
CA VAL A 222 16.81 -10.57 18.45
C VAL A 222 15.64 -9.61 18.50
N ALA A 223 14.40 -10.11 18.49
CA ALA A 223 13.22 -9.28 18.64
C ALA A 223 13.25 -8.44 19.92
N GLN A 224 13.80 -8.97 21.02
CA GLN A 224 13.96 -8.22 22.27
C GLN A 224 14.99 -7.08 22.17
N ARG A 225 16.01 -7.20 21.33
CA ARG A 225 16.91 -6.06 21.06
C ARG A 225 16.19 -4.96 20.28
N CYS A 226 15.32 -5.34 19.34
CA CYS A 226 14.45 -4.41 18.64
C CYS A 226 13.53 -3.67 19.61
N ARG A 227 12.89 -4.39 20.55
CA ARG A 227 12.08 -3.80 21.63
C ARG A 227 12.86 -2.78 22.44
N LEU A 228 14.04 -3.14 22.95
CA LEU A 228 14.88 -2.23 23.74
C LEU A 228 15.25 -0.95 22.97
N ALA A 229 15.53 -1.07 21.66
CA ALA A 229 15.82 0.09 20.82
C ALA A 229 14.58 0.98 20.62
N VAL A 230 13.39 0.40 20.44
CA VAL A 230 12.12 1.15 20.35
C VAL A 230 11.80 1.88 21.66
N GLU A 231 11.89 1.19 22.80
CA GLU A 231 11.63 1.74 24.13
C GLU A 231 12.62 2.87 24.49
N GLY A 232 13.87 2.75 24.03
CA GLY A 232 14.90 3.79 24.17
C GLY A 232 14.77 4.96 23.18
N GLY A 233 13.82 4.92 22.23
CA GLY A 233 13.68 5.93 21.18
C GLY A 233 14.81 5.91 20.14
N GLU A 234 15.60 4.83 20.07
CA GLU A 234 16.72 4.65 19.16
C GLU A 234 16.24 4.14 17.79
N TRP A 235 15.40 4.91 17.09
CA TRP A 235 14.62 4.44 15.93
C TRP A 235 15.44 3.85 14.77
N VAL A 236 16.60 4.44 14.46
CA VAL A 236 17.49 3.91 13.41
C VAL A 236 18.06 2.54 13.81
N ARG A 237 18.38 2.36 15.09
CA ARG A 237 18.84 1.08 15.63
C ARG A 237 17.70 0.07 15.66
N ALA A 238 16.50 0.48 16.03
CA ALA A 238 15.32 -0.38 15.97
C ALA A 238 15.10 -0.96 14.57
N THR A 239 15.19 -0.13 13.51
CA THR A 239 15.11 -0.60 12.12
C THR A 239 16.24 -1.58 11.76
N ALA A 240 17.45 -1.37 12.29
CA ALA A 240 18.56 -2.31 12.08
C ALA A 240 18.32 -3.66 12.79
N GLU A 241 17.84 -3.63 14.04
CA GLU A 241 17.52 -4.86 14.79
C GLU A 241 16.31 -5.60 14.19
N TRP A 242 15.34 -4.90 13.60
CA TRP A 242 14.29 -5.52 12.78
C TRP A 242 14.89 -6.32 11.62
N GLY A 243 15.83 -5.74 10.85
CA GLY A 243 16.53 -6.48 9.79
C GLY A 243 17.39 -7.64 10.30
N ASN A 244 17.95 -7.52 11.51
CA ASN A 244 18.62 -8.63 12.18
C ASN A 244 17.64 -9.74 12.57
N ALA A 245 16.41 -9.39 12.97
CA ALA A 245 15.37 -10.36 13.32
C ALA A 245 14.96 -11.17 12.09
N GLU A 246 14.87 -10.53 10.92
CA GLU A 246 14.64 -11.25 9.66
C GLU A 246 15.74 -12.28 9.40
N THR A 247 16.99 -11.86 9.60
CA THR A 247 18.15 -12.76 9.44
C THR A 247 18.08 -13.93 10.41
N ALA A 248 17.68 -13.69 11.66
CA ALA A 248 17.49 -14.74 12.65
C ALA A 248 16.41 -15.74 12.23
N VAL A 249 15.27 -15.27 11.70
CA VAL A 249 14.20 -16.13 11.17
C VAL A 249 14.72 -17.00 10.03
N SER A 250 15.37 -16.40 9.02
CA SER A 250 15.90 -17.16 7.87
C SER A 250 16.95 -18.20 8.25
N MET A 251 17.71 -17.97 9.34
CA MET A 251 18.67 -18.95 9.85
C MET A 251 18.01 -20.04 10.72
N ALA A 252 16.92 -19.70 11.42
CA ALA A 252 16.25 -20.60 12.36
C ALA A 252 15.26 -21.54 11.67
N VAL A 253 14.67 -21.14 10.55
CA VAL A 253 13.68 -21.95 9.81
C VAL A 253 14.34 -22.57 8.57
N PRO A 254 14.49 -23.91 8.49
CA PRO A 254 15.12 -24.56 7.34
C PRO A 254 14.38 -24.25 6.03
N GLY A 255 15.12 -23.75 5.04
CA GLY A 255 14.58 -23.45 3.71
C GLY A 255 13.74 -22.17 3.62
N PHE A 256 13.70 -21.36 4.68
CA PHE A 256 12.96 -20.10 4.70
C PHE A 256 13.68 -19.03 3.88
N THR A 257 13.02 -18.55 2.83
CA THR A 257 13.51 -17.48 1.96
C THR A 257 12.87 -16.15 2.32
N ALA A 258 13.36 -15.08 1.70
CA ALA A 258 12.81 -13.75 1.93
C ALA A 258 11.35 -13.60 1.47
N ASP A 259 10.90 -14.39 0.49
CA ASP A 259 9.51 -14.44 0.06
C ASP A 259 8.58 -14.99 1.14
N ASN A 260 9.10 -15.88 1.99
CA ASN A 260 8.31 -16.49 3.06
C ASN A 260 7.90 -15.47 4.15
N PHE A 261 8.56 -14.31 4.23
CA PHE A 261 8.08 -13.22 5.08
C PHE A 261 6.70 -12.73 4.65
N TYR A 262 6.41 -12.76 3.34
CA TYR A 262 5.13 -12.32 2.81
C TYR A 262 4.09 -13.43 2.76
N ASN A 263 4.51 -14.70 2.79
CA ASN A 263 3.60 -15.85 2.87
C ASN A 263 4.36 -17.10 3.35
N ILE A 264 4.11 -17.54 4.59
CA ILE A 264 4.87 -18.65 5.21
C ILE A 264 4.71 -20.00 4.51
N TYR A 265 3.63 -20.20 3.74
CA TYR A 265 3.37 -21.42 2.96
C TYR A 265 3.59 -21.24 1.46
N GLY A 266 3.67 -20.00 1.02
CA GLY A 266 3.44 -19.60 -0.35
C GLY A 266 4.48 -18.60 -0.83
N GLY A 267 5.76 -18.94 -0.73
CA GLY A 267 6.73 -18.29 -1.59
C GLY A 267 6.24 -18.44 -3.04
N ARG A 268 5.96 -17.32 -3.72
CA ARG A 268 5.76 -17.31 -5.19
C ARG A 268 6.95 -17.97 -5.89
N LEU A 269 8.08 -18.00 -5.19
CA LEU A 269 9.22 -18.85 -5.40
C LEU A 269 9.12 -20.16 -4.58
N ARG A 270 8.37 -21.15 -5.10
CA ARG A 270 8.76 -22.55 -4.80
C ARG A 270 10.20 -22.73 -5.26
N PRO A 271 11.05 -23.51 -4.57
CA PRO A 271 12.35 -23.90 -5.09
C PRO A 271 12.17 -24.90 -6.24
N GLY A 272 11.74 -24.40 -7.40
CA GLY A 272 12.18 -24.92 -8.68
C GLY A 272 13.57 -24.36 -8.96
N ARG A 273 14.33 -24.99 -9.86
CA ARG A 273 15.65 -24.56 -10.35
C ARG A 273 15.72 -23.12 -10.93
N GLY A 274 14.67 -22.32 -10.78
CA GLY A 274 14.47 -20.97 -11.29
C GLY A 274 15.02 -19.85 -10.40
N GLU A 275 15.07 -19.96 -9.07
CA GLU A 275 15.57 -18.86 -8.20
C GLU A 275 17.08 -18.65 -8.30
N LEU A 276 17.85 -19.74 -8.30
CA LEU A 276 19.29 -19.70 -8.62
C LEU A 276 19.55 -19.15 -10.04
N LYS A 277 18.53 -19.13 -10.91
CA LYS A 277 18.54 -18.43 -12.20
C LYS A 277 18.02 -16.99 -12.12
N ALA A 278 17.09 -16.67 -11.21
CA ALA A 278 16.48 -15.35 -11.04
C ALA A 278 17.46 -14.36 -10.39
N GLU A 279 18.20 -14.76 -9.36
CA GLU A 279 19.33 -13.97 -8.83
C GLU A 279 20.46 -13.83 -9.87
N ARG A 280 20.71 -14.86 -10.69
CA ARG A 280 21.65 -14.78 -11.84
C ARG A 280 21.15 -13.86 -12.96
N ASN A 281 19.85 -13.56 -13.01
CA ASN A 281 19.22 -12.75 -14.06
C ASN A 281 18.80 -11.35 -13.59
N ALA A 282 18.84 -11.08 -12.28
CA ALA A 282 18.72 -9.74 -11.73
C ALA A 282 19.89 -8.89 -12.25
N SER A 283 19.60 -7.67 -12.71
CA SER A 283 20.68 -6.80 -13.19
C SER A 283 21.67 -6.51 -12.05
N LEU A 284 22.96 -6.41 -12.38
CA LEU A 284 23.99 -5.98 -11.41
C LEU A 284 23.61 -4.65 -10.74
N ALA A 285 22.89 -3.78 -11.44
CA ALA A 285 22.35 -2.53 -10.90
C ALA A 285 21.31 -2.75 -9.80
N ALA A 286 20.38 -3.70 -9.95
CA ALA A 286 19.38 -4.01 -8.92
C ALA A 286 20.04 -4.62 -7.67
N LEU A 287 20.99 -5.53 -7.84
CA LEU A 287 21.76 -6.13 -6.74
C LEU A 287 22.60 -5.07 -5.99
N THR A 288 23.17 -4.11 -6.71
CA THR A 288 23.95 -3.01 -6.12
C THR A 288 23.04 -2.01 -5.39
N ALA A 289 21.88 -1.68 -5.96
CA ALA A 289 20.92 -0.75 -5.37
C ALA A 289 20.28 -1.29 -4.09
N ALA A 290 20.13 -2.61 -3.97
CA ALA A 290 19.57 -3.26 -2.78
C ALA A 290 20.63 -3.58 -1.70
N LYS A 291 21.91 -3.24 -1.93
CA LYS A 291 22.99 -3.48 -0.96
C LYS A 291 22.76 -2.63 0.29
N GLY A 292 22.65 -3.29 1.44
CA GLY A 292 22.39 -2.64 2.74
C GLY A 292 20.91 -2.56 3.13
N MET A 293 19.98 -3.08 2.32
CA MET A 293 18.59 -3.30 2.72
C MET A 293 18.44 -4.54 3.61
N PRO A 294 17.47 -4.53 4.54
CA PRO A 294 16.97 -5.73 5.23
C PRO A 294 16.44 -6.79 4.24
N LEU A 295 16.29 -8.04 4.68
CA LEU A 295 16.17 -9.21 3.79
C LEU A 295 14.91 -9.17 2.93
N SER A 296 13.73 -8.95 3.53
CA SER A 296 12.45 -8.87 2.80
C SER A 296 12.44 -7.73 1.79
N LEU A 297 12.96 -6.56 2.14
CA LEU A 297 13.02 -5.40 1.24
C LEU A 297 14.04 -5.58 0.13
N ARG A 298 15.16 -6.26 0.42
CA ARG A 298 16.14 -6.63 -0.60
C ARG A 298 15.52 -7.61 -1.59
N ALA A 299 14.82 -8.64 -1.12
CA ALA A 299 14.16 -9.59 -2.00
C ALA A 299 13.04 -8.93 -2.80
N TYR A 300 12.25 -8.06 -2.18
CA TYR A 300 11.25 -7.25 -2.86
C TYR A 300 11.88 -6.35 -3.94
N ALA A 301 13.03 -5.72 -3.66
CA ALA A 301 13.80 -4.95 -4.64
C ALA A 301 14.41 -5.81 -5.77
N VAL A 302 14.86 -7.02 -5.45
CA VAL A 302 15.37 -7.98 -6.45
C VAL A 302 14.22 -8.49 -7.32
N HIS A 303 13.05 -8.76 -6.75
CA HIS A 303 11.80 -9.12 -7.44
C HIS A 303 11.34 -7.97 -8.36
N ALA A 304 11.32 -6.74 -7.85
CA ALA A 304 11.15 -5.51 -8.64
C ALA A 304 12.14 -5.40 -9.81
N GLY A 305 13.37 -5.87 -9.61
CA GLY A 305 14.44 -5.91 -10.60
C GLY A 305 14.38 -7.09 -11.57
N LEU A 306 13.43 -8.02 -11.40
CA LEU A 306 13.20 -9.08 -12.38
C LEU A 306 12.78 -8.48 -13.71
N ARG A 307 13.20 -9.15 -14.79
CA ARG A 307 12.95 -8.68 -16.16
C ARG A 307 11.47 -8.42 -16.43
N SER A 308 10.54 -9.14 -15.79
CA SER A 308 9.10 -8.99 -15.96
C SER A 308 8.62 -7.59 -15.57
N VAL A 309 8.71 -7.20 -14.29
CA VAL A 309 8.25 -5.90 -13.78
C VAL A 309 8.93 -4.76 -14.54
N ALA A 310 10.26 -4.78 -14.62
CA ALA A 310 11.01 -3.72 -15.29
C ALA A 310 10.66 -3.62 -16.79
N SER A 311 10.37 -4.74 -17.48
CA SER A 311 9.97 -4.71 -18.88
C SER A 311 8.55 -4.18 -19.08
N THR A 312 7.62 -4.59 -18.21
CA THR A 312 6.23 -4.11 -18.23
C THR A 312 6.20 -2.62 -17.98
N MET A 313 6.92 -2.12 -16.96
CA MET A 313 6.92 -0.70 -16.64
C MET A 313 7.60 0.17 -17.70
N ARG A 314 8.57 -0.36 -18.47
CA ARG A 314 9.08 0.34 -19.67
C ARG A 314 8.01 0.49 -20.74
N ARG A 315 7.25 -0.58 -21.03
CA ARG A 315 6.13 -0.51 -21.99
C ARG A 315 5.04 0.45 -21.51
N VAL A 316 4.77 0.46 -20.21
CA VAL A 316 3.86 1.45 -19.59
C VAL A 316 4.39 2.86 -19.81
N GLN A 317 5.66 3.11 -19.51
CA GLN A 317 6.27 4.43 -19.68
C GLN A 317 6.11 4.94 -21.11
N ASP A 318 6.38 4.08 -22.11
CA ASP A 318 6.23 4.40 -23.52
C ASP A 318 4.75 4.67 -23.89
N ALA A 319 3.83 3.79 -23.47
CA ALA A 319 2.41 3.89 -23.80
C ALA A 319 1.72 5.09 -23.14
N LEU A 320 2.17 5.50 -21.95
CA LEU A 320 1.67 6.68 -21.24
C LEU A 320 2.37 7.97 -21.68
N GLY A 321 3.36 7.89 -22.57
CA GLY A 321 4.13 9.05 -23.06
C GLY A 321 4.88 9.78 -21.95
N LEU A 322 5.33 9.07 -20.92
CA LEU A 322 6.01 9.71 -19.79
C LEU A 322 7.42 10.18 -20.20
N PRO A 323 7.92 11.29 -19.63
CA PRO A 323 9.22 11.85 -20.01
C PRO A 323 10.36 10.82 -19.86
N PRO A 324 11.29 10.71 -20.83
CA PRO A 324 12.41 9.75 -20.75
C PRO A 324 13.34 9.94 -19.53
N ARG A 325 13.33 11.15 -18.94
CA ARG A 325 14.07 11.47 -17.71
C ARG A 325 13.50 10.78 -16.47
N VAL A 326 12.21 10.46 -16.47
CA VAL A 326 11.57 9.68 -15.40
C VAL A 326 11.90 8.22 -15.66
N ARG A 327 12.49 7.55 -14.69
CA ARG A 327 12.70 6.10 -14.74
C ARG A 327 11.89 5.47 -13.63
N HIS A 328 11.11 4.44 -13.98
CA HIS A 328 10.35 3.70 -12.98
C HIS A 328 11.30 3.03 -11.98
N VAL A 329 11.03 3.24 -10.69
CA VAL A 329 11.72 2.58 -9.57
C VAL A 329 10.71 1.81 -8.75
N ALA A 330 10.56 0.51 -9.02
CA ALA A 330 9.56 -0.33 -8.36
C ALA A 330 9.73 -0.42 -6.83
N GLN A 331 10.97 -0.49 -6.33
CA GLN A 331 11.31 -0.38 -4.89
C GLN A 331 12.48 0.58 -4.70
N SER A 332 12.28 1.65 -3.92
CA SER A 332 13.23 2.78 -3.82
C SER A 332 14.09 2.74 -2.57
N THR A 333 15.35 2.32 -2.72
CA THR A 333 16.35 2.35 -1.63
C THR A 333 16.60 3.75 -1.05
N PRO A 334 16.74 4.82 -1.85
CA PRO A 334 16.92 6.16 -1.30
C PRO A 334 15.74 6.60 -0.41
N VAL A 335 14.51 6.25 -0.78
CA VAL A 335 13.31 6.54 0.02
C VAL A 335 13.35 5.76 1.34
N PHE A 336 13.61 4.45 1.30
CA PHE A 336 13.75 3.66 2.53
C PHE A 336 14.83 4.23 3.47
N ASN A 337 16.00 4.57 2.92
CA ASN A 337 17.10 5.13 3.71
C ASN A 337 16.75 6.50 4.31
N ALA A 338 15.95 7.31 3.62
CA ALA A 338 15.47 8.59 4.12
C ALA A 338 14.48 8.43 5.29
N LEU A 339 13.70 7.35 5.29
CA LEU A 339 12.64 7.04 6.27
C LEU A 339 13.05 6.05 7.36
N LYS A 340 14.28 5.53 7.35
CA LYS A 340 14.71 4.49 8.31
C LYS A 340 14.55 4.89 9.78
N GLY A 341 14.62 6.18 10.09
CA GLY A 341 14.40 6.74 11.43
C GLY A 341 12.93 6.85 11.83
N ASP A 342 12.01 6.67 10.89
CA ASP A 342 10.56 6.69 11.09
C ASP A 342 9.94 5.28 10.95
N PHE A 343 10.67 4.37 10.31
CA PHE A 343 10.19 3.04 9.94
C PHE A 343 9.65 2.22 11.12
N MET A 344 10.28 2.26 12.30
CA MET A 344 9.82 1.52 13.49
C MET A 344 8.91 2.31 14.42
N LYS A 345 8.65 3.61 14.18
CA LYS A 345 7.75 4.39 15.03
C LYS A 345 6.30 3.95 14.83
N PRO A 346 5.53 3.65 15.88
CA PRO A 346 4.13 3.30 15.71
C PRO A 346 3.27 4.52 15.34
N VAL A 347 2.18 4.29 14.61
CA VAL A 347 1.15 5.32 14.31
C VAL A 347 -0.23 4.90 14.84
N VAL A 348 -0.25 4.03 15.85
CA VAL A 348 -1.48 3.53 16.50
C VAL A 348 -2.36 4.68 16.98
N ASN A 349 -1.75 5.74 17.54
CA ASN A 349 -2.44 6.95 17.97
C ASN A 349 -3.19 7.65 16.82
N VAL A 350 -2.68 7.58 15.58
CA VAL A 350 -3.36 8.18 14.42
C VAL A 350 -4.61 7.36 14.07
N VAL A 351 -4.56 6.03 14.19
CA VAL A 351 -5.73 5.16 14.02
C VAL A 351 -6.80 5.46 15.08
N GLU A 352 -6.40 5.68 16.33
CA GLU A 352 -7.32 6.11 17.39
C GLU A 352 -8.00 7.45 17.05
N ARG A 353 -7.25 8.42 16.50
CA ARG A 353 -7.80 9.70 16.08
C ARG A 353 -8.75 9.59 14.90
N LEU A 354 -8.48 8.69 13.95
CA LEU A 354 -9.43 8.38 12.87
C LEU A 354 -10.76 7.89 13.44
N LEU A 355 -10.71 6.98 14.42
CA LEU A 355 -11.90 6.41 15.06
C LEU A 355 -12.68 7.41 15.92
N THR A 356 -12.00 8.37 16.55
CA THR A 356 -12.57 9.24 17.59
C THR A 356 -12.88 10.65 17.13
N GLU A 357 -12.10 11.19 16.19
CA GLU A 357 -12.19 12.59 15.75
C GLU A 357 -12.81 12.74 14.37
N THR A 358 -13.12 11.64 13.68
CA THR A 358 -13.65 11.67 12.31
C THR A 358 -14.88 10.77 12.17
N PRO A 359 -15.77 11.02 11.19
CA PRO A 359 -16.90 10.14 10.90
C PRO A 359 -16.51 8.93 10.02
N MET A 360 -15.22 8.69 9.80
CA MET A 360 -14.77 7.66 8.87
C MET A 360 -14.98 6.25 9.41
N GLU A 361 -15.18 5.33 8.49
CA GLU A 361 -15.03 3.90 8.74
C GLU A 361 -13.55 3.51 8.67
N VAL A 362 -13.07 2.80 9.67
CA VAL A 362 -11.70 2.28 9.75
C VAL A 362 -11.76 0.77 9.69
N SER A 363 -11.21 0.21 8.62
CA SER A 363 -11.09 -1.24 8.44
C SER A 363 -9.63 -1.64 8.48
N VAL A 364 -9.32 -2.70 9.21
CA VAL A 364 -8.00 -3.35 9.23
C VAL A 364 -8.19 -4.76 8.69
N PHE A 365 -7.32 -5.21 7.79
CA PHE A 365 -7.36 -6.58 7.29
C PHE A 365 -5.98 -7.18 7.23
N ASN A 366 -5.87 -8.48 7.52
CA ASN A 366 -4.61 -9.22 7.48
C ASN A 366 -4.78 -10.57 6.79
N GLY A 367 -3.79 -10.94 5.97
CA GLY A 367 -3.61 -12.31 5.54
C GLY A 367 -3.13 -13.21 6.68
N GLU A 368 -3.80 -14.33 6.90
CA GLU A 368 -3.44 -15.26 7.98
C GLU A 368 -2.03 -15.86 7.85
N TRP A 369 -1.46 -15.89 6.65
CA TRP A 369 -0.14 -16.44 6.35
C TRP A 369 0.96 -15.38 6.20
N ASP A 370 0.64 -14.11 6.43
CA ASP A 370 1.65 -13.05 6.46
C ASP A 370 2.51 -13.20 7.73
N LEU A 371 3.84 -13.22 7.57
CA LEU A 371 4.75 -13.13 8.70
C LEU A 371 5.18 -11.70 8.94
N ILE A 372 5.46 -10.93 7.87
CA ILE A 372 6.06 -9.61 8.04
C ILE A 372 5.15 -8.73 8.86
N VAL A 373 3.84 -8.73 8.60
CA VAL A 373 2.81 -8.10 9.43
C VAL A 373 1.78 -9.12 9.89
N ASP A 374 2.24 -10.05 10.74
CA ASP A 374 1.40 -11.15 11.19
C ASP A 374 0.14 -10.71 11.95
N VAL A 375 -0.87 -11.58 11.91
CA VAL A 375 -2.19 -11.35 12.51
C VAL A 375 -2.12 -11.17 14.03
N ILE A 376 -1.19 -11.82 14.73
CA ILE A 376 -1.04 -11.73 16.18
C ILE A 376 -0.48 -10.36 16.54
N GLY A 377 0.58 -9.93 15.84
CA GLY A 377 1.15 -8.59 15.98
C GLY A 377 0.14 -7.50 15.66
N THR A 378 -0.70 -7.70 14.64
CA THR A 378 -1.76 -6.74 14.34
C THR A 378 -2.81 -6.68 15.45
N LEU A 379 -3.29 -7.83 15.91
CA LEU A 379 -4.25 -7.89 17.02
C LEU A 379 -3.68 -7.31 18.33
N ASN A 380 -2.37 -7.37 18.55
CA ASN A 380 -1.74 -6.77 19.74
C ASN A 380 -2.00 -5.25 19.82
N TRP A 381 -1.81 -4.49 18.74
CA TRP A 381 -2.10 -3.05 18.77
C TRP A 381 -3.59 -2.75 18.63
N VAL A 382 -4.34 -3.52 17.83
CA VAL A 382 -5.80 -3.35 17.70
C VAL A 382 -6.50 -3.51 19.05
N ASN A 383 -6.12 -4.52 19.84
CA ASN A 383 -6.67 -4.74 21.17
C ASN A 383 -6.31 -3.63 22.18
N ARG A 384 -5.27 -2.83 21.90
CA ARG A 384 -4.85 -1.71 22.76
C ARG A 384 -5.41 -0.36 22.32
N LEU A 385 -6.10 -0.28 21.18
CA LEU A 385 -6.72 0.97 20.71
C LEU A 385 -7.65 1.57 21.78
N GLN A 386 -7.47 2.85 22.04
CA GLN A 386 -8.31 3.64 22.94
C GLN A 386 -9.36 4.42 22.14
N TRP A 387 -10.59 3.90 22.10
CA TRP A 387 -11.72 4.53 21.43
C TRP A 387 -13.07 4.10 22.06
N PRO A 388 -14.17 4.87 21.89
CA PRO A 388 -15.43 4.63 22.60
C PRO A 388 -16.06 3.24 22.42
N GLY A 389 -15.79 2.56 21.30
CA GLY A 389 -16.32 1.23 21.00
C GLY A 389 -15.38 0.05 21.31
N ALA A 390 -14.22 0.29 21.94
CA ALA A 390 -13.19 -0.73 22.11
C ALA A 390 -13.67 -1.96 22.89
N SER A 391 -14.40 -1.77 23.99
CA SER A 391 -14.91 -2.87 24.82
C SER A 391 -15.96 -3.70 24.09
N GLN A 392 -16.84 -3.05 23.33
CA GLN A 392 -17.90 -3.70 22.58
C GLN A 392 -17.34 -4.42 21.35
N TRP A 393 -16.33 -3.86 20.69
CA TRP A 393 -15.60 -4.56 19.64
C TRP A 393 -14.98 -5.85 20.16
N LYS A 394 -14.29 -5.82 21.32
CA LYS A 394 -13.72 -7.03 21.94
C LYS A 394 -14.76 -8.10 22.28
N ALA A 395 -15.98 -7.68 22.60
CA ALA A 395 -17.10 -8.57 22.88
C ALA A 395 -17.90 -8.99 21.63
N ALA A 396 -17.67 -8.34 20.48
CA ALA A 396 -18.42 -8.59 19.26
C ALA A 396 -18.06 -9.97 18.68
N PRO A 397 -19.05 -10.76 18.22
CA PRO A 397 -18.78 -12.05 17.62
C PRO A 397 -18.12 -11.88 16.25
N GLN A 398 -17.20 -12.80 15.93
CA GLN A 398 -16.70 -12.96 14.58
C GLN A 398 -17.80 -13.48 13.65
N LYS A 399 -17.81 -12.98 12.42
CA LYS A 399 -18.73 -13.39 11.35
C LYS A 399 -17.93 -13.94 10.18
N PRO A 400 -18.28 -15.12 9.62
CA PRO A 400 -17.55 -15.67 8.49
C PRO A 400 -17.72 -14.82 7.23
N ILE A 401 -16.69 -14.84 6.39
CA ILE A 401 -16.69 -14.27 5.04
C ILE A 401 -16.88 -15.43 4.08
N THR A 402 -18.11 -15.64 3.63
CA THR A 402 -18.42 -16.73 2.69
C THR A 402 -18.63 -16.17 1.29
N VAL A 403 -17.89 -16.70 0.31
CA VAL A 403 -18.04 -16.36 -1.11
C VAL A 403 -18.26 -17.67 -1.87
N ASN A 404 -19.39 -17.78 -2.58
CA ASN A 404 -19.78 -18.99 -3.32
C ASN A 404 -19.70 -20.29 -2.49
N GLY A 405 -20.10 -20.21 -1.21
CA GLY A 405 -20.07 -21.35 -0.28
C GLY A 405 -18.68 -21.71 0.26
N GLN A 406 -17.62 -20.99 -0.12
CA GLN A 406 -16.27 -21.18 0.42
C GLN A 406 -15.99 -20.24 1.59
N ASP A 407 -15.30 -20.74 2.61
CA ASP A 407 -14.77 -19.95 3.71
C ASP A 407 -13.55 -19.14 3.24
N ASN A 408 -13.58 -17.85 3.55
CA ASN A 408 -12.57 -16.86 3.22
C ASN A 408 -12.09 -16.08 4.44
N GLY A 409 -12.41 -16.56 5.65
CA GLY A 409 -11.98 -15.99 6.91
C GLY A 409 -13.10 -15.29 7.65
N TYR A 410 -12.75 -14.33 8.50
CA TYR A 410 -13.66 -13.78 9.50
C TYR A 410 -13.58 -12.26 9.58
N SER A 411 -14.70 -11.63 9.89
CA SER A 411 -14.80 -10.21 10.20
C SER A 411 -15.34 -9.99 11.60
N GLN A 412 -14.80 -9.01 12.32
CA GLN A 412 -15.28 -8.58 13.64
C GLN A 412 -15.48 -7.07 13.64
N SER A 413 -16.71 -6.63 13.84
CA SER A 413 -17.12 -5.23 13.64
C SER A 413 -17.86 -4.69 14.85
N TRP A 414 -17.59 -3.42 15.16
CA TRP A 414 -18.42 -2.63 16.07
C TRP A 414 -18.31 -1.15 15.71
N GLY A 415 -19.43 -0.42 15.69
CA GLY A 415 -19.44 1.00 15.34
C GLY A 415 -18.77 1.24 13.97
N ASN A 416 -17.81 2.16 13.94
CA ASN A 416 -17.03 2.51 12.74
C ASN A 416 -15.72 1.73 12.58
N PHE A 417 -15.51 0.64 13.34
CA PHE A 417 -14.31 -0.20 13.25
C PHE A 417 -14.64 -1.63 12.82
N THR A 418 -13.88 -2.15 11.85
CA THR A 418 -13.91 -3.57 11.47
C THR A 418 -12.51 -4.15 11.33
N PHE A 419 -12.31 -5.35 11.86
CA PHE A 419 -11.13 -6.18 11.61
C PHE A 419 -11.49 -7.38 10.74
N TYR A 420 -10.67 -7.68 9.72
CA TYR A 420 -10.79 -8.84 8.85
C TYR A 420 -9.56 -9.74 8.96
N SER A 421 -9.76 -11.03 9.26
CA SER A 421 -8.75 -12.08 9.09
C SER A 421 -9.05 -12.82 7.79
N ILE A 422 -8.14 -12.80 6.83
CA ILE A 422 -8.35 -13.38 5.50
C ILE A 422 -7.62 -14.70 5.39
N SER A 423 -8.39 -15.78 5.26
CA SER A 423 -7.84 -17.12 5.19
C SER A 423 -7.16 -17.38 3.85
N ARG A 424 -6.10 -18.20 3.91
CA ARG A 424 -5.28 -18.63 2.75
C ARG A 424 -4.64 -17.46 1.99
N ALA A 425 -4.37 -16.35 2.69
CA ALA A 425 -3.69 -15.19 2.14
C ALA A 425 -2.46 -14.86 2.97
N GLY A 426 -1.37 -14.46 2.30
CA GLY A 426 -0.25 -13.76 2.91
C GLY A 426 -0.43 -12.24 2.81
N HIS A 427 0.70 -11.53 2.78
CA HIS A 427 0.80 -10.07 2.79
C HIS A 427 0.01 -9.39 1.66
N MET A 428 0.05 -9.97 0.46
CA MET A 428 -0.65 -9.47 -0.72
C MET A 428 -2.05 -10.08 -0.85
N VAL A 429 -2.93 -9.73 0.10
CA VAL A 429 -4.30 -10.27 0.22
C VAL A 429 -5.07 -10.26 -1.11
N PRO A 430 -5.12 -9.16 -1.90
CA PRO A 430 -5.87 -9.16 -3.15
C PRO A 430 -5.35 -10.14 -4.20
N SER A 431 -4.06 -10.48 -4.14
CA SER A 431 -3.48 -11.50 -5.03
C SER A 431 -3.77 -12.91 -4.55
N ASP A 432 -3.62 -13.18 -3.24
CA ASP A 432 -3.66 -14.53 -2.70
C ASP A 432 -5.10 -15.02 -2.52
N ASN A 433 -6.00 -14.14 -2.07
CA ASN A 433 -7.43 -14.41 -1.96
C ASN A 433 -8.29 -13.29 -2.58
N PRO A 434 -8.39 -13.23 -3.92
CA PRO A 434 -9.13 -12.18 -4.61
C PRO A 434 -10.64 -12.21 -4.33
N ASP A 435 -11.22 -13.36 -3.99
CA ASP A 435 -12.64 -13.46 -3.63
C ASP A 435 -12.93 -12.75 -2.31
N ALA A 436 -12.12 -13.02 -1.29
CA ALA A 436 -12.21 -12.34 -0.01
C ALA A 436 -11.96 -10.83 -0.16
N ALA A 437 -10.93 -10.46 -0.91
CA ALA A 437 -10.56 -9.07 -1.13
C ALA A 437 -11.69 -8.27 -1.81
N ILE A 438 -12.36 -8.84 -2.82
CA ILE A 438 -13.50 -8.19 -3.47
C ILE A 438 -14.71 -8.12 -2.53
N ALA A 439 -15.02 -9.19 -1.79
CA ALA A 439 -16.12 -9.18 -0.83
C ALA A 439 -15.90 -8.10 0.27
N MET A 440 -14.67 -7.99 0.76
CA MET A 440 -14.26 -6.95 1.70
C MET A 440 -14.36 -5.55 1.08
N LEU A 441 -13.81 -5.34 -0.12
CA LEU A 441 -13.89 -4.07 -0.85
C LEU A 441 -15.35 -3.60 -0.95
N ARG A 442 -16.26 -4.48 -1.37
CA ARG A 442 -17.69 -4.16 -1.53
C ARG A 442 -18.35 -3.75 -0.22
N ARG A 443 -18.05 -4.45 0.89
CA ARG A 443 -18.56 -4.11 2.22
C ARG A 443 -18.06 -2.74 2.70
N ILE A 444 -16.75 -2.49 2.63
CA ILE A 444 -16.13 -1.24 3.08
C ILE A 444 -16.60 -0.05 2.24
N THR A 445 -16.83 -0.26 0.94
CA THR A 445 -17.24 0.81 0.01
C THR A 445 -18.75 0.91 -0.19
N HIS A 446 -19.54 0.16 0.59
CA HIS A 446 -21.00 0.08 0.52
C HIS A 446 -21.55 -0.15 -0.91
N LEU A 447 -20.96 -1.10 -1.63
CA LEU A 447 -21.42 -1.51 -2.97
C LEU A 447 -22.45 -2.65 -2.95
N ASP A 448 -22.77 -3.15 -1.76
CA ASP A 448 -23.74 -4.22 -1.51
C ASP A 448 -25.12 -3.67 -1.12
#